data_AF-A0A084U8E0-F1
#
_entry.id   AF-A0A084U8E0-F1
#
_cell.length_a   1.000
_cell.length_b   1.000
_cell.length_c   1.000
_cell.angle_alpha   90.00
_cell.angle_beta   90.00
_cell.angle_gamma   90.00
#
_symmetry.space_group_name_H-M   'P 1'
#
loop_
_entity.id
_entity.type
_entity.pdbx_description
1 polymer ?
#
loop_
_entity_poly.entity_id
_entity_poly.type
_entity_poly.pdbx_seq_one_letter_code
_entity_poly.pdbx_strand_id
1 'polypeptide(L)' 'MKRVVTLSSIAGAIAVALFVSVEVLAAAGAALWSISGLMHLGQMASTILAIVLGLPTLWAVAKICQLSWAAETDPENN' A
#
# COMPACT_ATOMS: atom_id res chain seq x y z
N MET A 1 10.28 24.12 -8.78
CA MET A 1 10.94 23.88 -7.48
C MET A 1 11.86 22.68 -7.62
N LYS A 2 13.06 22.69 -7.00
CA LYS A 2 14.06 21.62 -7.13
C LYS A 2 13.89 20.64 -5.98
N ARG A 3 13.76 19.34 -6.27
CA ARG A 3 13.61 18.29 -5.24
C ARG A 3 14.88 18.14 -4.40
N VAL A 4 14.70 17.85 -3.11
CA VAL A 4 15.79 17.57 -2.16
C VAL A 4 15.97 16.06 -2.05
N VAL A 5 17.05 15.56 -2.66
CA VAL A 5 17.39 14.13 -2.67
C VAL A 5 18.64 13.93 -1.84
N THR A 6 18.45 13.56 -0.58
CA THR A 6 19.50 13.22 0.38
C THR A 6 19.28 11.79 0.87
N LEU A 7 20.28 11.21 1.56
CA LEU A 7 20.11 9.89 2.16
C LEU A 7 18.98 9.87 3.20
N SER A 8 18.77 10.98 3.92
CA SER A 8 17.69 11.11 4.89
C SER A 8 16.31 11.13 4.21
N SER A 9 16.13 11.90 3.14
CA SER A 9 14.83 11.94 2.44
C SER A 9 14.50 10.62 1.73
N ILE A 10 15.49 9.92 1.19
CA ILE A 10 15.30 8.58 0.64
C ILE A 10 14.89 7.59 1.73
N ALA A 11 15.58 7.59 2.88
CA ALA A 11 15.25 6.71 4.00
C ALA A 11 13.86 7.00 4.57
N GLY A 12 13.48 8.28 4.70
CA GLY A 12 12.14 8.71 5.10
C GLY A 12 11.07 8.21 4.13
N ALA A 13 11.28 8.39 2.83
CA ALA A 13 10.35 7.92 1.79
C ALA A 13 10.11 6.42 1.87
N ILE A 14 11.18 5.63 2.05
CA ILE A 14 11.10 4.18 2.18
C ILE A 14 10.36 3.79 3.46
N ALA A 15 10.69 4.42 4.60
CA ALA A 15 10.08 4.12 5.89
C ALA A 15 8.57 4.38 5.87
N VAL A 16 8.14 5.55 5.40
CA VAL A 16 6.72 5.92 5.31
C VAL A 16 6.00 5.02 4.31
N ALA A 17 6.58 4.77 3.14
CA ALA A 17 5.97 3.91 2.13
C ALA A 17 5.75 2.49 2.67
N LEU A 18 6.74 1.91 3.34
CA LEU A 18 6.63 0.59 3.95
C LEU A 18 5.58 0.55 5.06
N PHE A 19 5.60 1.53 5.97
CA PHE A 19 4.67 1.59 7.09
C PHE A 19 3.22 1.58 6.60
N VAL A 20 2.85 2.50 5.71
CA VAL A 20 1.48 2.60 5.19
C VAL A 20 1.13 1.41 4.30
N SER A 21 2.06 0.92 3.48
CA SER A 21 1.80 -0.25 2.62
C SER A 21 1.50 -1.51 3.42
N VAL A 22 2.19 -1.73 4.55
CA VAL A 22 1.94 -2.87 5.43
C VAL A 22 0.54 -2.80 6.02
N GLU A 23 0.11 -1.64 6.50
CA GLU A 23 -1.25 -1.47 7.04
C GLU A 23 -2.33 -1.76 6.00
N VAL A 24 -2.16 -1.25 4.79
CA VAL A 24 -3.10 -1.48 3.67
C VAL A 24 -3.15 -2.95 3.27
N LEU A 25 -2.00 -3.62 3.15
CA LEU A 25 -1.92 -5.04 2.84
C LEU A 25 -2.52 -5.90 3.95
N ALA A 26 -2.26 -5.57 5.22
CA ALA A 26 -2.81 -6.29 6.36
C ALA A 26 -4.34 -6.15 6.43
N ALA A 27 -4.86 -4.94 6.23
CA ALA A 27 -6.30 -4.68 6.19
C ALA A 27 -6.98 -5.46 5.04
N ALA A 28 -6.39 -5.43 3.85
CA ALA A 28 -6.90 -6.19 2.71
C ALA A 28 -6.86 -7.71 2.94
N GLY A 29 -5.75 -8.22 3.48
CA GLY A 29 -5.61 -9.64 3.81
C GLY A 29 -6.62 -10.10 4.86
N ALA A 30 -6.82 -9.31 5.93
CA ALA A 30 -7.81 -9.59 6.95
C ALA A 30 -9.24 -9.56 6.41
N ALA A 31 -9.58 -8.61 5.53
CA ALA A 31 -10.87 -8.54 4.87
C ALA A 31 -11.11 -9.77 3.96
N LEU A 32 -10.13 -10.14 3.13
CA LEU A 32 -10.21 -11.33 2.27
C LEU A 32 -10.42 -12.61 3.09
N TRP A 33 -9.61 -12.79 4.14
CA TRP A 33 -9.70 -13.95 5.02
C TRP A 33 -11.05 -14.02 5.75
N SER A 34 -11.49 -12.91 6.34
CA SER A 34 -12.75 -12.85 7.10
C SER A 34 -13.97 -13.07 6.21
N ILE A 35 -14.06 -12.41 5.06
CA ILE A 35 -15.20 -12.57 4.14
C ILE A 35 -15.22 -13.99 3.57
N SER A 36 -14.07 -14.48 3.08
CA SER A 36 -13.99 -15.83 2.50
C SER A 36 -14.31 -16.91 3.53
N GLY A 37 -13.77 -16.79 4.75
CA GLY A 37 -13.96 -17.77 5.80
C GLY A 37 -15.37 -17.75 6.39
N LEU A 38 -15.87 -16.57 6.78
CA LEU A 38 -17.16 -16.44 7.45
C LEU A 38 -18.34 -16.74 6.51
N MET A 39 -18.24 -16.39 5.23
CA MET A 39 -19.27 -16.70 4.25
C MET A 39 -19.12 -18.10 3.62
N HIS A 40 -18.13 -18.89 4.07
CA HIS A 40 -17.85 -20.23 3.54
C HIS A 40 -17.73 -20.25 2.01
N LEU A 41 -17.04 -19.25 1.45
CA LEU A 41 -16.88 -19.14 0.00
C LEU A 41 -16.05 -20.32 -0.52
N GLY A 42 -16.53 -20.92 -1.61
CA GLY A 42 -15.74 -21.90 -2.36
C GLY A 42 -14.57 -21.25 -3.08
N GLN A 43 -13.59 -22.06 -3.48
CA GLN A 43 -12.32 -21.61 -4.06
C GLN A 43 -12.47 -20.56 -5.17
N MET A 44 -13.41 -20.76 -6.10
CA MET A 44 -13.65 -19.82 -7.21
C MET A 44 -14.09 -18.43 -6.71
N ALA A 45 -15.05 -18.37 -5.79
CA ALA A 45 -15.55 -17.12 -5.24
C ALA A 45 -14.47 -16.40 -4.42
N SER A 46 -13.68 -17.14 -3.64
CA SER A 46 -12.53 -16.60 -2.90
C SER A 46 -11.46 -16.03 -3.83
N THR A 47 -11.17 -16.69 -4.95
CA THR A 47 -10.21 -16.20 -5.95
C THR A 47 -10.71 -14.92 -6.61
N ILE A 48 -11.99 -14.85 -6.98
CA ILE A 48 -12.59 -13.62 -7.54
C ILE A 48 -12.49 -12.48 -6.52
N LEU A 49 -12.85 -12.74 -5.26
CA LEU A 49 -12.74 -11.76 -4.18
C LEU A 49 -11.30 -11.28 -4.00
N ALA A 50 -10.32 -12.20 -4.03
CA ALA A 50 -8.91 -11.86 -3.94
C ALA A 50 -8.43 -10.96 -5.08
N ILE A 51 -8.92 -11.16 -6.30
CA ILE A 51 -8.60 -10.31 -7.45
C ILE A 51 -9.25 -8.93 -7.29
N VAL A 52 -10.55 -8.89 -6.96
CA VAL A 52 -11.32 -7.65 -6.80
C VAL A 52 -10.76 -6.77 -5.69
N LEU A 53 -10.31 -7.37 -4.59
CA LEU A 53 -9.71 -6.64 -3.48
C LEU A 53 -8.22 -6.37 -3.72
N GLY A 54 -7.49 -7.37 -4.19
CA GLY A 54 -6.03 -7.35 -4.31
C GLY A 54 -5.52 -6.41 -5.39
N LEU A 55 -6.19 -6.31 -6.54
CA LEU A 55 -5.76 -5.39 -7.61
C LEU A 55 -5.79 -3.91 -7.15
N PRO A 56 -6.90 -3.39 -6.58
CA PRO A 56 -6.92 -2.07 -5.98
C PRO A 56 -5.89 -1.88 -4.87
N THR A 57 -5.68 -2.89 -4.01
CA THR A 57 -4.67 -2.83 -2.93
C THR A 57 -3.25 -2.68 -3.51
N LEU A 58 -2.89 -3.45 -4.54
CA LEU A 58 -1.58 -3.33 -5.20
C LEU A 58 -1.41 -1.97 -5.87
N TRP A 59 -2.46 -1.46 -6.51
CA TRP A 59 -2.46 -0.11 -7.07
C TRP A 59 -2.28 0.95 -5.99
N ALA A 60 -2.96 0.81 -4.84
CA ALA A 60 -2.81 1.71 -3.70
C ALA A 60 -1.38 1.72 -3.16
N VAL A 61 -0.73 0.54 -3.05
CA VAL A 61 0.69 0.44 -2.65
C VAL A 61 1.59 1.20 -3.64
N ALA A 62 1.36 1.05 -4.94
CA ALA A 62 2.12 1.81 -5.94
C ALA A 62 1.92 3.33 -5.79
N LYS A 63 0.68 3.78 -5.49
CA LYS A 63 0.38 5.19 -5.21
C LYS A 63 1.04 5.67 -3.92
N ILE A 64 1.05 4.88 -2.86
CA ILE A 64 1.72 5.19 -1.60
C ILE A 64 3.20 5.44 -1.85
N CYS A 65 3.90 4.55 -2.55
CA CYS A 65 5.31 4.77 -2.89
C CYS A 65 5.56 6.09 -3.65
N GLN A 66 4.70 6.41 -4.62
CA GLN A 66 4.80 7.67 -5.37
C GLN A 66 4.58 8.90 -4.47
N LEU A 67 3.59 8.83 -3.59
CA LEU A 67 3.22 9.92 -2.70
C LEU A 67 4.25 10.12 -1.59
N SER A 68 4.76 9.06 -0.98
CA SER A 68 5.83 9.12 0.01
C SER A 68 7.10 9.72 -0.59
N TRP A 69 7.47 9.32 -1.81
CA TRP A 69 8.59 9.94 -2.51
C TRP A 69 8.34 11.42 -2.80
N ALA A 70 7.14 11.78 -3.25
CA ALA A 70 6.79 13.17 -3.53
C ALA A 70 6.86 14.04 -2.27
N ALA A 71 6.31 13.58 -1.15
CA ALA A 71 6.31 14.31 0.11
C ALA A 71 7.70 14.45 0.71
N GLU A 72 8.49 13.37 0.75
CA GLU A 72 9.80 13.37 1.39
C GLU A 72 10.87 14.06 0.55
N THR A 73 10.68 14.23 -0.76
CA THR A 73 11.61 14.99 -1.62
C THR A 73 11.16 16.42 -1.90
N ASP A 74 10.04 16.85 -1.32
CA ASP A 74 9.54 18.20 -1.43
C ASP A 74 10.48 19.17 -0.68
N PRO A 75 10.97 20.25 -1.32
CA PRO A 75 11.76 21.28 -0.65
C PRO A 75 11.00 22.04 0.44
N GLU A 76 9.67 21.96 0.54
CA GLU A 76 8.95 22.52 1.69
C GLU A 76 9.05 21.63 2.94
N ASN A 77 9.39 20.35 2.78
CA ASN A 77 9.49 19.37 3.86
C ASN A 77 10.95 19.12 4.31
N ASN A 78 11.95 19.72 3.64
CA ASN A 78 13.38 19.55 3.93
C ASN A 78 14.12 20.89 3.92
#